data_AF-A0A816AMX7-F1
#
_entry.id   AF-A0A816AMX7-F1
#
_cell.length_a   1.000
_cell.length_b   1.000
_cell.length_c   1.000
_cell.angle_alpha   90.00
_cell.angle_beta   90.00
_cell.angle_gamma   90.00
#
_symmetry.space_group_name_H-M   'P 1'
#
loop_
_entity.id
_entity.type
_entity.pdbx_description
1 polymer ?
#
loop_
_entity_poly.entity_id
_entity_poly.type
_entity_poly.pdbx_seq_one_letter_code
_entity_poly.pdbx_strand_id
1 'polypeptide(L)'
;MLPSLRIRQYSISSSPLWNPEVITLTVDILNTPALSGVGQYYGVTSNYLSSLKEGNRISCNVRASNLAFHPPEDTKTPIVMIAAGTGIAPFRGFVQERAEQSICGREIGRTILYYGCRSDRDFLYSNEFDEWSKLGVVQVKSVFSRQETNDKKYVQDLVWEDRDEIANLYHNGARFYTCGNAKKLAITVKTCFIKIIAEIKQCNEEEATNIFQKISVDRYSVDVFA
;
A
#
# COMPACT_ATOMS: atom_id res chain seq x y z
N MET A 1 -19.68 18.01 27.53
CA MET A 1 -20.29 16.78 26.99
C MET A 1 -19.23 16.01 26.21
N LEU A 2 -19.11 14.70 26.39
CA LEU A 2 -18.16 13.86 25.64
C LEU A 2 -18.87 13.20 24.44
N PRO A 3 -18.26 13.16 23.26
CA PRO A 3 -18.81 12.44 22.11
C PRO A 3 -18.73 10.93 22.32
N SER A 4 -19.59 10.17 21.63
CA SER A 4 -19.51 8.71 21.61
C SER A 4 -18.18 8.22 21.03
N LEU A 5 -17.71 7.07 21.52
CA LEU A 5 -16.45 6.47 21.07
C LEU A 5 -16.57 6.07 19.59
N ARG A 6 -15.69 6.63 18.75
CA ARG A 6 -15.68 6.34 17.32
C ARG A 6 -14.93 5.05 16.99
N ILE A 7 -15.44 4.30 16.03
CA ILE A 7 -14.75 3.14 15.42
C ILE A 7 -13.52 3.62 14.66
N ARG A 8 -12.44 2.83 14.71
CA ARG A 8 -11.23 3.02 13.89
C ARG A 8 -11.16 1.94 12.84
N GLN A 9 -10.68 2.32 11.65
CA GLN A 9 -10.58 1.44 10.49
C GLN A 9 -9.12 1.05 10.29
N TYR A 10 -8.92 -0.21 9.93
CA TYR A 10 -7.62 -0.78 9.59
C TYR A 10 -7.81 -1.61 8.34
N SER A 11 -6.91 -1.47 7.38
CA SER A 11 -6.92 -2.31 6.19
C SER A 11 -6.47 -3.72 6.56
N ILE A 12 -7.27 -4.70 6.15
CA ILE A 12 -6.98 -6.11 6.34
C ILE A 12 -5.70 -6.46 5.57
N SER A 13 -4.79 -7.17 6.21
CA SER A 13 -3.48 -7.53 5.65
C SER A 13 -3.31 -9.02 5.32
N SER A 14 -4.43 -9.76 5.25
CA SER A 14 -4.48 -11.16 4.84
C SER A 14 -5.45 -11.37 3.68
N SER A 15 -5.21 -12.43 2.91
CA SER A 15 -6.17 -12.95 1.93
C SER A 15 -7.07 -14.01 2.58
N PRO A 16 -8.39 -14.02 2.27
CA PRO A 16 -9.28 -15.09 2.69
C PRO A 16 -9.03 -16.41 1.95
N LEU A 17 -8.28 -16.42 0.83
CA LEU A 17 -7.85 -17.66 0.17
C LEU A 17 -6.82 -18.43 1.00
N TRP A 18 -5.95 -17.72 1.72
CA TRP A 18 -4.99 -18.35 2.63
C TRP A 18 -5.70 -18.94 3.85
N ASN A 19 -6.59 -18.17 4.46
CA ASN A 19 -7.43 -18.66 5.56
C ASN A 19 -8.71 -17.82 5.68
N PRO A 20 -9.91 -18.39 5.45
CA PRO A 20 -11.17 -17.66 5.51
C PRO A 20 -11.62 -17.31 6.94
N GLU A 21 -11.04 -17.94 7.96
CA GLU A 21 -11.41 -17.76 9.37
C GLU A 21 -10.49 -16.75 10.09
N VAL A 22 -9.40 -16.31 9.44
CA VAL A 22 -8.36 -15.48 10.06
C VAL A 22 -8.17 -14.16 9.32
N ILE A 23 -8.25 -13.06 10.07
CA ILE A 23 -7.92 -11.72 9.59
C ILE A 23 -6.65 -11.23 10.30
N THR A 24 -5.70 -10.71 9.52
CA THR A 24 -4.54 -9.98 10.08
C THR A 24 -4.69 -8.48 9.88
N LEU A 25 -4.15 -7.70 10.81
CA LEU A 25 -4.09 -6.24 10.73
C LEU A 25 -2.65 -5.76 10.89
N THR A 26 -2.31 -4.66 10.24
CA THR A 26 -1.03 -3.95 10.43
C THR A 26 -1.32 -2.62 11.12
N VAL A 27 -0.83 -2.46 12.34
CA VAL A 27 -1.23 -1.33 13.22
C VAL A 27 -0.01 -0.48 13.56
N ASP A 28 -0.05 0.80 13.21
CA ASP A 28 0.93 1.79 13.69
C ASP A 28 0.57 2.24 15.12
N ILE A 29 1.51 2.10 16.06
CA ILE A 29 1.29 2.42 17.46
C ILE A 29 1.56 3.90 17.71
N LEU A 30 0.48 4.69 17.66
CA LEU A 30 0.56 6.11 18.00
C LEU A 30 0.88 6.31 19.48
N ASN A 31 2.12 6.72 19.74
CA ASN A 31 2.63 7.10 21.05
C ASN A 31 3.62 8.26 20.87
N THR A 32 3.18 9.49 21.15
CA THR A 32 3.96 10.71 20.93
C THR A 32 3.78 11.70 22.08
N PRO A 33 4.70 12.64 22.31
CA PRO A 33 4.48 13.73 23.26
C PRO A 33 3.16 14.44 22.97
N ALA A 34 2.40 14.77 24.02
CA ALA A 34 1.10 15.38 23.84
C ALA A 34 1.23 16.81 23.28
N LEU A 35 0.46 17.11 22.25
CA LEU A 35 0.41 18.45 21.66
C LEU A 35 -0.11 19.52 22.64
N SER A 36 -0.77 19.11 23.73
CA SER A 36 -1.14 20.00 24.84
C SER A 36 0.06 20.48 25.66
N GLY A 37 1.25 19.91 25.45
CA GLY A 37 2.46 20.18 26.23
C GLY A 37 2.53 19.39 27.55
N VAL A 38 1.52 18.59 27.88
CA VAL A 38 1.45 17.87 29.15
C VAL A 38 1.38 16.36 28.91
N GLY A 39 2.47 15.68 29.26
CA GLY A 39 2.55 14.22 29.24
C GLY A 39 2.64 13.59 27.85
N GLN A 40 2.25 12.32 27.79
CA GLN A 40 2.32 11.49 26.59
C GLN A 40 0.92 11.31 25.99
N TYR A 41 0.81 11.39 24.67
CA TYR A 41 -0.41 11.11 23.92
C TYR A 41 -0.39 9.69 23.36
N TYR A 42 -1.39 8.91 23.76
CA TYR A 42 -1.61 7.55 23.28
C TYR A 42 -2.82 7.51 22.35
N GLY A 43 -2.64 6.96 21.15
CA GLY A 43 -3.76 6.62 20.28
C GLY A 43 -4.62 5.54 20.95
N VAL A 44 -5.90 5.84 21.17
CA VAL A 44 -6.82 4.96 21.94
C VAL A 44 -6.86 3.55 21.36
N THR A 45 -7.21 3.39 20.09
CA THR A 45 -7.39 2.05 19.49
C THR A 45 -6.06 1.35 19.20
N SER A 46 -5.03 2.07 18.77
CA SER A 46 -3.72 1.46 18.48
C SER A 46 -3.08 0.87 19.74
N ASN A 47 -3.10 1.60 20.86
CA ASN A 47 -2.57 1.10 22.14
C ASN A 47 -3.47 0.04 22.79
N TYR A 48 -4.80 0.14 22.60
CA TYR A 48 -5.70 -0.94 22.98
C TYR A 48 -5.30 -2.24 22.27
N LEU A 49 -5.16 -2.20 20.94
CA LEU A 49 -4.79 -3.37 20.14
C LEU A 49 -3.41 -3.91 20.51
N SER A 50 -2.42 -3.06 20.79
CA SER A 50 -1.09 -3.53 21.22
C SER A 50 -1.05 -4.13 22.62
N SER A 51 -2.05 -3.84 23.45
CA SER A 51 -2.17 -4.43 24.79
C SER A 51 -2.85 -5.81 24.82
N LEU A 52 -3.50 -6.20 23.72
CA LEU A 52 -4.23 -7.46 23.64
C LEU A 52 -3.29 -8.66 23.65
N LYS A 53 -3.81 -9.77 24.19
CA LYS A 53 -3.15 -11.08 24.21
C LYS A 53 -4.06 -12.11 23.56
N GLU A 54 -3.47 -13.26 23.23
CA GLU A 54 -4.20 -14.42 22.75
C GLU A 54 -5.37 -14.77 23.68
N GLY A 55 -6.52 -15.13 23.10
CA GLY A 55 -7.77 -15.41 23.82
C GLY A 55 -8.59 -14.17 24.20
N ASN A 56 -8.06 -12.94 24.04
CA ASN A 56 -8.87 -11.74 24.22
C ASN A 56 -9.92 -11.60 23.11
N ARG A 57 -11.11 -11.13 23.49
CA ARG A 57 -12.21 -10.87 22.55
C ARG A 57 -12.22 -9.40 22.16
N ILE A 58 -12.37 -9.14 20.87
CA ILE A 58 -12.53 -7.78 20.33
C ILE A 58 -13.92 -7.65 19.69
N SER A 59 -14.51 -6.47 19.82
CA SER A 59 -15.70 -6.12 19.04
C SER A 59 -15.26 -5.44 17.75
N CYS A 60 -15.55 -6.06 16.61
CA CYS A 60 -15.18 -5.56 15.29
C CYS A 60 -16.27 -5.90 14.26
N ASN A 61 -16.25 -5.20 13.13
CA ASN A 61 -17.07 -5.51 11.97
C ASN A 61 -16.21 -5.33 10.71
N VAL A 62 -16.39 -6.21 9.73
CA VAL A 62 -15.75 -6.09 8.42
C VAL A 62 -16.52 -5.07 7.59
N ARG A 63 -15.83 -4.00 7.21
CA ARG A 63 -16.34 -3.02 6.26
C ARG A 63 -15.77 -3.35 4.89
N ALA A 64 -16.62 -3.58 3.91
CA ALA A 64 -16.17 -3.74 2.53
C ALA A 64 -15.42 -2.49 2.05
N SER A 65 -14.26 -2.71 1.43
CA SER A 65 -13.51 -1.67 0.72
C SER A 65 -14.24 -1.24 -0.55
N ASN A 66 -13.78 -0.14 -1.15
CA ASN A 66 -14.20 0.19 -2.50
C ASN A 66 -13.79 -0.95 -3.45
N LEU A 67 -14.70 -1.42 -4.29
CA LEU A 67 -14.44 -2.48 -5.30
C LEU A 67 -13.26 -2.13 -6.22
N ALA A 68 -13.01 -0.85 -6.46
CA ALA A 68 -11.85 -0.41 -7.23
C ALA A 68 -10.51 -0.80 -6.55
N PHE A 69 -10.50 -0.90 -5.22
CA PHE A 69 -9.36 -1.31 -4.40
C PHE A 69 -9.34 -2.84 -4.13
N HIS A 70 -9.94 -3.64 -5.01
CA HIS A 70 -9.79 -5.10 -5.02
C HIS A 70 -8.75 -5.49 -6.08
N PRO A 71 -8.05 -6.64 -5.92
CA PRO A 71 -7.23 -7.18 -6.99
C PRO A 71 -8.12 -7.46 -8.22
N PRO A 72 -7.57 -7.37 -9.46
CA PRO A 72 -8.31 -7.73 -10.65
C PRO A 72 -8.82 -9.18 -10.58
N GLU A 73 -10.00 -9.45 -11.12
CA GLU A 73 -10.55 -10.82 -11.21
C GLU A 73 -9.68 -11.71 -12.12
N ASP A 74 -9.18 -11.15 -13.23
CA ASP A 74 -8.19 -11.82 -14.07
C ASP A 74 -6.81 -11.76 -13.42
N THR A 75 -6.35 -12.93 -12.99
CA THR A 75 -5.06 -13.14 -12.31
C THR A 75 -3.88 -12.76 -13.20
N LYS A 76 -4.05 -12.74 -14.53
CA LYS A 76 -3.01 -12.33 -15.50
C LYS A 76 -2.86 -10.82 -15.62
N THR A 77 -3.82 -10.04 -15.12
CA THR A 77 -3.73 -8.58 -15.14
C THR A 77 -2.56 -8.13 -14.26
N PRO A 78 -1.59 -7.35 -14.79
CA PRO A 78 -0.50 -6.85 -13.99
C PRO A 78 -0.96 -5.90 -12.89
N ILE A 79 -0.27 -5.88 -11.76
CA ILE A 79 -0.56 -4.93 -10.69
C ILE A 79 0.70 -4.19 -10.23
N VAL A 80 0.55 -2.89 -9.99
CA VAL A 80 1.57 -2.02 -9.42
C VAL A 80 1.05 -1.47 -8.10
N MET A 81 1.76 -1.78 -7.02
CA MET A 81 1.40 -1.40 -5.66
C MET A 81 2.45 -0.42 -5.12
N ILE A 82 2.00 0.69 -4.54
CA ILE A 82 2.87 1.74 -4.02
C ILE A 82 2.48 2.02 -2.57
N ALA A 83 3.38 1.71 -1.65
CA ALA A 83 3.13 1.82 -0.22
C ALA A 83 4.28 2.48 0.54
N ALA A 84 3.95 3.06 1.69
CA ALA A 84 4.95 3.44 2.68
C ALA A 84 4.49 3.10 4.10
N GLY A 85 5.41 2.64 4.94
CA GLY A 85 5.14 2.26 6.32
C GLY A 85 4.02 1.22 6.43
N THR A 86 3.00 1.48 7.26
CA THR A 86 1.83 0.61 7.43
C THR A 86 0.88 0.57 6.23
N GLY A 87 1.09 1.41 5.21
CA GLY A 87 0.39 1.31 3.93
C GLY A 87 0.65 0.01 3.16
N ILE A 88 1.62 -0.80 3.60
CA ILE A 88 1.84 -2.15 3.03
C ILE A 88 0.71 -3.14 3.38
N ALA A 89 -0.13 -2.82 4.37
CA ALA A 89 -1.15 -3.72 4.92
C ALA A 89 -2.00 -4.41 3.84
N PRO A 90 -2.77 -3.70 3.00
CA PRO A 90 -3.58 -4.36 1.99
C PRO A 90 -2.76 -5.11 0.94
N PHE A 91 -1.53 -4.64 0.66
CA PHE A 91 -0.67 -5.26 -0.36
C PHE A 91 -0.06 -6.57 0.11
N ARG A 92 0.13 -6.76 1.42
CA ARG A 92 0.39 -8.10 1.97
C ARG A 92 -0.76 -9.06 1.60
N GLY A 93 -2.00 -8.63 1.77
CA GLY A 93 -3.19 -9.41 1.37
C GLY A 93 -3.23 -9.68 -0.13
N PHE A 94 -2.94 -8.69 -0.98
CA PHE A 94 -2.90 -8.87 -2.45
C PHE A 94 -1.83 -9.86 -2.89
N VAL A 95 -0.63 -9.78 -2.31
CA VAL A 95 0.46 -10.69 -2.68
C VAL A 95 0.20 -12.09 -2.15
N GLN A 96 -0.35 -12.22 -0.93
CA GLN A 96 -0.79 -13.50 -0.39
C GLN A 96 -1.87 -14.14 -1.28
N GLU A 97 -2.88 -13.39 -1.72
CA GLU A 97 -3.91 -13.85 -2.68
C GLU A 97 -3.27 -14.40 -3.96
N ARG A 98 -2.34 -13.66 -4.58
CA ARG A 98 -1.66 -14.10 -5.81
C ARG A 98 -0.74 -15.28 -5.57
N ALA A 99 -0.11 -15.37 -4.40
CA ALA A 99 0.71 -16.52 -4.01
C ALA A 99 -0.16 -17.78 -3.93
N GLU A 100 -1.31 -17.73 -3.25
CA GLU A 100 -2.24 -18.87 -3.15
C GLU A 100 -2.76 -19.30 -4.53
N GLN A 101 -3.10 -18.32 -5.39
CA GLN A 101 -3.51 -18.61 -6.76
C GLN A 101 -2.41 -19.26 -7.59
N SER A 102 -1.17 -18.78 -7.47
CA SER A 102 0.01 -19.34 -8.14
C SER A 102 0.31 -20.77 -7.68
N ILE A 103 0.25 -21.02 -6.37
CA ILE A 103 0.42 -22.37 -5.78
C ILE A 103 -0.65 -23.33 -6.31
N CYS A 104 -1.88 -22.84 -6.53
CA CYS A 104 -2.97 -23.61 -7.16
C CYS A 104 -2.82 -23.76 -8.68
N GLY A 105 -1.69 -23.37 -9.27
CA GLY A 105 -1.39 -23.53 -10.70
C GLY A 105 -1.99 -22.47 -11.61
N ARG A 106 -2.54 -21.36 -11.08
CA ARG A 106 -2.99 -20.24 -11.91
C ARG A 106 -1.81 -19.40 -12.36
N GLU A 107 -1.82 -19.02 -13.63
CA GLU A 107 -0.88 -18.03 -14.14
C GLU A 107 -1.19 -16.66 -13.54
N ILE A 108 -0.16 -16.01 -12.99
CA ILE A 108 -0.27 -14.67 -12.40
C ILE A 108 0.47 -13.65 -13.26
N GLY A 109 -0.16 -12.49 -13.45
CA GLY A 109 0.43 -11.36 -14.13
C GLY A 109 1.52 -10.71 -13.30
N ARG A 110 2.36 -9.92 -13.98
CA ARG A 110 3.44 -9.15 -13.38
C ARG A 110 2.95 -8.32 -12.20
N THR A 111 3.61 -8.49 -11.05
CA THR A 111 3.23 -7.84 -9.79
C THR A 111 4.44 -7.13 -9.21
N ILE A 112 4.34 -5.82 -9.00
CA ILE A 112 5.44 -5.00 -8.47
C ILE A 112 4.96 -4.22 -7.25
N LEU A 113 5.77 -4.25 -6.18
CA LEU A 113 5.59 -3.44 -4.98
C LEU A 113 6.72 -2.43 -4.86
N TYR A 114 6.37 -1.15 -4.90
CA TYR A 114 7.24 -0.04 -4.49
C TYR A 114 6.99 0.28 -3.02
N TYR A 115 8.00 0.10 -2.17
CA TYR A 115 7.84 0.22 -0.72
C TYR A 115 8.81 1.21 -0.07
N GLY A 116 8.29 2.16 0.70
CA GLY A 116 9.08 3.16 1.42
C GLY A 116 9.02 2.95 2.93
N CYS A 117 10.17 2.90 3.59
CA CYS A 117 10.25 2.94 5.04
C CYS A 117 11.47 3.75 5.51
N ARG A 118 11.73 3.77 6.83
CA ARG A 118 12.82 4.57 7.40
C ARG A 118 14.16 3.86 7.28
N SER A 119 14.19 2.58 7.62
CA SER A 119 15.34 1.70 7.59
C SER A 119 14.92 0.28 7.28
N ASP A 120 15.89 -0.61 7.05
CA ASP A 120 15.71 -2.05 6.92
C ASP A 120 14.94 -2.66 8.10
N ARG A 121 15.15 -2.17 9.31
CA ARG A 121 14.44 -2.59 10.53
C ARG A 121 12.95 -2.27 10.51
N ASP A 122 12.57 -1.25 9.73
CA ASP A 122 11.18 -0.85 9.54
C ASP A 122 10.54 -1.52 8.33
N PHE A 123 11.25 -2.45 7.66
CA PHE A 123 10.70 -3.21 6.55
C PHE A 123 9.76 -4.30 7.07
N LEU A 124 8.49 -3.91 7.25
CA LEU A 124 7.41 -4.80 7.62
C LEU A 124 7.28 -5.97 6.64
N TYR A 125 7.15 -7.19 7.16
CA TYR A 125 6.95 -8.42 6.39
C TYR A 125 8.07 -8.77 5.41
N SER A 126 9.29 -8.25 5.61
CA SER A 126 10.43 -8.47 4.71
C SER A 126 10.66 -9.95 4.35
N ASN A 127 10.59 -10.86 5.33
CA ASN A 127 10.77 -12.30 5.10
C ASN A 127 9.69 -12.89 4.20
N GLU A 128 8.42 -12.56 4.43
CA GLU A 128 7.30 -13.06 3.60
C GLU A 128 7.42 -12.56 2.16
N PHE A 129 7.75 -11.28 1.99
CA PHE A 129 7.95 -10.68 0.67
C PHE A 129 9.17 -11.24 -0.05
N ASP A 130 10.25 -11.58 0.66
CA ASP A 130 11.42 -12.26 0.09
C ASP A 130 11.05 -13.67 -0.41
N GLU A 131 10.28 -14.43 0.37
CA GLU A 131 9.77 -15.75 -0.03
C GLU A 131 8.89 -15.66 -1.28
N TRP A 132 7.91 -14.75 -1.29
CA TRP A 132 7.04 -14.53 -2.46
C TRP A 132 7.81 -13.99 -3.67
N SER A 133 8.88 -13.23 -3.46
CA SER A 133 9.75 -12.78 -4.55
C SER A 133 10.53 -13.93 -5.17
N LYS A 134 11.06 -14.85 -4.36
CA LYS A 134 11.76 -16.07 -4.83
C LYS A 134 10.82 -16.99 -5.61
N LEU A 135 9.53 -17.04 -5.24
CA LEU A 135 8.49 -17.75 -5.97
C LEU A 135 8.02 -17.03 -7.24
N GLY A 136 8.55 -15.84 -7.54
CA GLY A 136 8.16 -15.04 -8.70
C GLY A 136 6.79 -14.37 -8.58
N VAL A 137 6.18 -14.37 -7.39
CA VAL A 137 4.84 -13.81 -7.16
C VAL A 137 4.86 -12.29 -7.19
N VAL A 138 5.93 -11.66 -6.69
CA VAL A 138 6.07 -10.20 -6.62
C VAL A 138 7.52 -9.80 -6.84
N GLN A 139 7.75 -8.64 -7.47
CA GLN A 139 9.02 -7.95 -7.39
C GLN A 139 8.89 -6.80 -6.39
N VAL A 140 9.72 -6.79 -5.36
CA VAL A 140 9.73 -5.70 -4.37
C VAL A 140 10.89 -4.75 -4.63
N LYS A 141 10.58 -3.46 -4.76
CA LYS A 141 11.54 -2.37 -4.87
C LYS A 141 11.38 -1.46 -3.65
N SER A 142 12.34 -1.52 -2.72
CA SER A 142 12.28 -0.78 -1.45
C SER A 142 13.23 0.42 -1.40
N VAL A 143 12.84 1.47 -0.68
CA VAL A 143 13.67 2.65 -0.41
C VAL A 143 13.61 3.05 1.07
N PHE A 144 14.75 3.49 1.58
CA PHE A 144 14.96 3.80 3.00
C PHE A 144 15.32 5.28 3.18
N SER A 145 14.41 6.04 3.81
CA SER A 145 14.55 7.50 3.97
C SER A 145 15.65 7.95 4.94
N ARG A 146 16.12 7.08 5.86
CA ARG A 146 17.13 7.41 6.89
C ARG A 146 18.45 6.67 6.73
N GLN A 147 18.66 5.99 5.59
CA GLN A 147 19.93 5.35 5.30
C GLN A 147 20.85 6.36 4.59
N GLU A 148 22.05 6.58 5.13
CA GLU A 148 22.95 7.66 4.68
C GLU A 148 23.49 7.48 3.26
N THR A 149 23.42 6.28 2.71
CA THR A 149 24.09 5.89 1.46
C THR A 149 23.20 5.95 0.21
N ASN A 150 21.99 6.51 0.29
CA ASN A 150 21.04 6.45 -0.82
C ASN A 150 20.62 7.85 -1.31
N ASP A 151 20.85 8.11 -2.60
CA ASP A 151 20.37 9.32 -3.27
C ASP A 151 18.84 9.35 -3.36
N LYS A 152 18.22 8.17 -3.33
CA LYS A 152 16.77 7.96 -3.36
C LYS A 152 16.25 7.79 -1.94
N LYS A 153 15.23 8.56 -1.56
CA LYS A 153 14.73 8.60 -0.18
C LYS A 153 13.28 8.18 -0.07
N TYR A 154 12.51 8.28 -1.15
CA TYR A 154 11.07 8.05 -1.13
C TYR A 154 10.60 7.27 -2.36
N VAL A 155 9.43 6.64 -2.26
CA VAL A 155 8.94 5.74 -3.31
C VAL A 155 8.71 6.41 -4.65
N GLN A 156 8.37 7.71 -4.68
CA GLN A 156 8.23 8.44 -5.95
C GLN A 156 9.56 8.54 -6.71
N ASP A 157 10.70 8.44 -6.02
CA ASP A 157 12.02 8.44 -6.65
C ASP A 157 12.21 7.13 -7.44
N LEU A 158 11.79 5.99 -6.86
CA LEU A 158 11.77 4.69 -7.54
C LEU A 158 10.78 4.67 -8.70
N VAL A 159 9.56 5.16 -8.49
CA VAL A 159 8.53 5.23 -9.54
C VAL A 159 8.98 6.10 -10.71
N TRP A 160 9.71 7.19 -10.45
CA TRP A 160 10.27 8.06 -11.48
C TRP A 160 11.41 7.41 -12.26
N GLU A 161 12.30 6.70 -11.56
CA GLU A 161 13.36 5.93 -12.19
C GLU A 161 12.79 4.87 -13.13
N ASP A 162 11.79 4.13 -12.66
CA ASP A 162 11.13 3.05 -13.40
C ASP A 162 9.99 3.55 -14.32
N ARG A 163 9.97 4.83 -14.69
CA ARG A 163 8.87 5.42 -15.48
C ARG A 163 8.59 4.70 -16.79
N ASP A 164 9.62 4.15 -17.44
CA ASP A 164 9.47 3.35 -18.66
C ASP A 164 8.80 1.99 -18.38
N GLU A 165 9.15 1.33 -17.26
CA GLU A 165 8.48 0.08 -16.83
C GLU A 165 7.02 0.37 -16.43
N ILE A 166 6.77 1.47 -15.73
CA ILE A 166 5.42 1.94 -15.38
C ILE A 166 4.58 2.19 -16.63
N ALA A 167 5.15 2.87 -17.64
CA ALA A 167 4.50 3.12 -18.92
C ALA A 167 4.15 1.80 -19.64
N ASN A 168 5.11 0.88 -19.71
CA ASN A 168 4.92 -0.42 -20.33
C ASN A 168 3.83 -1.23 -19.60
N LEU A 169 3.83 -1.25 -18.26
CA LEU A 169 2.80 -1.91 -17.47
C LEU A 169 1.43 -1.31 -17.71
N TYR A 170 1.34 0.03 -17.77
CA TYR A 170 0.09 0.72 -18.11
C TYR A 170 -0.42 0.31 -19.50
N HIS A 171 0.45 0.19 -20.50
CA HIS A 171 0.08 -0.28 -21.84
C HIS A 171 -0.38 -1.74 -21.84
N ASN A 172 0.19 -2.59 -20.97
CA ASN A 172 -0.23 -3.98 -20.76
C ASN A 172 -1.45 -4.15 -19.83
N GLY A 173 -2.21 -3.08 -19.59
CA GLY A 173 -3.46 -3.15 -18.83
C GLY A 173 -3.29 -3.20 -17.32
N ALA A 174 -2.12 -2.82 -16.78
CA ALA A 174 -1.89 -2.86 -15.35
C ALA A 174 -2.89 -2.02 -14.54
N ARG A 175 -3.22 -2.50 -13.34
CA ARG A 175 -3.92 -1.70 -12.31
C ARG A 175 -2.92 -1.17 -11.28
N PHE A 176 -3.13 0.07 -10.87
CA PHE A 176 -2.24 0.81 -9.99
C PHE A 176 -2.94 1.06 -8.66
N TYR A 177 -2.22 0.84 -7.56
CA TYR A 177 -2.75 0.97 -6.22
C TYR A 177 -1.77 1.77 -5.35
N THR A 178 -2.28 2.74 -4.61
CA THR A 178 -1.50 3.47 -3.60
C THR A 178 -2.14 3.31 -2.23
N CYS A 179 -1.35 2.93 -1.23
CA CYS A 179 -1.81 2.88 0.16
C CYS A 179 -0.82 3.52 1.13
N GLY A 180 -1.31 4.36 2.03
CA GLY A 180 -0.50 5.03 3.05
C GLY A 180 -0.99 6.43 3.41
N ASN A 181 -0.07 7.32 3.78
CA ASN A 181 -0.42 8.66 4.25
C ASN A 181 -0.96 9.55 3.11
N ALA A 182 -2.23 9.99 3.22
CA ALA A 182 -2.90 10.80 2.21
C ALA A 182 -2.18 12.11 1.89
N LYS A 183 -1.67 12.79 2.93
CA LYS A 183 -1.10 14.14 2.83
C LYS A 183 0.31 14.18 2.23
N LYS A 184 0.99 13.03 2.18
CA LYS A 184 2.35 12.94 1.67
C LYS A 184 2.40 12.00 0.48
N LEU A 185 2.23 10.70 0.73
CA LEU A 185 2.45 9.64 -0.25
C LEU A 185 1.55 9.82 -1.48
N ALA A 186 0.24 9.91 -1.28
CA ALA A 186 -0.71 9.95 -2.39
C ALA A 186 -0.53 11.17 -3.29
N ILE A 187 -0.21 12.33 -2.71
CA ILE A 187 0.07 13.56 -3.45
C ILE A 187 1.36 13.40 -4.26
N THR A 188 2.45 12.94 -3.62
CA THR A 188 3.74 12.78 -4.30
C THR A 188 3.69 11.75 -5.44
N VAL A 189 2.98 10.65 -5.25
CA VAL A 189 2.80 9.61 -6.28
C VAL A 189 1.94 10.12 -7.42
N LYS A 190 0.84 10.83 -7.13
CA LYS A 190 0.01 11.47 -8.15
C LYS A 190 0.83 12.46 -9.00
N THR A 191 1.59 13.34 -8.37
CA THR A 191 2.45 14.30 -9.08
C THR A 191 3.50 13.58 -9.93
N CYS A 192 4.09 12.49 -9.42
CA CYS A 192 5.03 11.67 -10.18
C CYS A 192 4.35 11.07 -11.44
N PHE A 193 3.16 10.47 -11.32
CA PHE A 193 2.44 9.94 -12.48
C PHE A 193 2.07 11.01 -13.50
N ILE A 194 1.66 12.21 -13.07
CA ILE A 194 1.37 13.32 -13.99
C ILE A 194 2.63 13.69 -14.78
N LYS A 195 3.80 13.76 -14.14
CA LYS A 195 5.08 14.01 -14.83
C LYS A 195 5.42 12.91 -15.82
N ILE A 196 5.23 11.65 -15.45
CA ILE A 196 5.45 10.50 -16.35
C ILE A 196 4.54 10.59 -17.57
N ILE A 197 3.26 10.91 -17.37
CA ILE A 197 2.30 11.11 -18.47
C ILE A 197 2.73 12.26 -19.38
N ALA A 198 3.15 13.39 -18.80
CA ALA A 198 3.62 14.55 -19.56
C ALA A 198 4.84 14.22 -20.44
N GLU A 199 5.80 13.47 -19.91
CA GLU A 199 6.99 13.01 -20.65
C GLU A 199 6.62 12.09 -21.82
N ILE A 200 5.77 11.09 -21.57
CA ILE A 200 5.37 10.09 -22.58
C ILE A 200 4.48 10.71 -23.66
N LYS A 201 3.55 11.59 -23.29
CA LYS A 201 2.59 12.21 -24.21
C LYS A 201 3.08 13.51 -24.82
N GLN A 202 4.25 14.00 -24.39
CA GLN A 202 4.82 15.28 -24.82
C GLN A 202 3.81 16.43 -24.71
N CYS A 203 3.09 16.47 -23.58
CA CYS A 203 2.03 17.44 -23.31
C CYS A 203 2.38 18.34 -22.12
N ASN A 204 1.63 19.43 -21.96
CA ASN A 204 1.76 20.28 -20.77
C ASN A 204 1.17 19.59 -19.51
N GLU A 205 1.43 20.17 -18.34
CA GLU A 205 1.01 19.61 -17.05
C GLU A 205 -0.52 19.58 -16.88
N GLU A 206 -1.24 20.56 -17.44
CA GLU A 206 -2.70 20.62 -17.38
C GLU A 206 -3.34 19.47 -18.17
N GLU A 207 -2.86 19.24 -19.39
CA GLU A 207 -3.26 18.11 -20.22
C GLU A 207 -2.93 16.77 -19.58
N ALA A 208 -1.72 16.62 -19.03
CA ALA A 208 -1.30 15.41 -18.32
C ALA A 208 -2.19 15.15 -17.09
N THR A 209 -2.58 16.20 -16.37
CA THR A 209 -3.49 16.11 -15.23
C THR A 209 -4.87 15.63 -15.66
N ASN A 210 -5.41 16.15 -16.77
CA ASN A 210 -6.69 15.73 -17.32
C ASN A 210 -6.65 14.26 -17.80
N ILE A 211 -5.54 13.83 -18.39
CA ILE A 211 -5.32 12.42 -18.78
C ILE A 211 -5.28 11.54 -17.53
N PHE A 212 -4.53 11.93 -16.49
CA PHE A 212 -4.45 11.20 -15.24
C PHE A 212 -5.82 11.03 -14.58
N GLN A 213 -6.65 12.09 -14.56
CA GLN A 213 -8.00 12.03 -14.01
C GLN A 213 -8.84 10.95 -14.70
N LYS A 214 -8.78 10.85 -16.04
CA LYS A 214 -9.47 9.81 -16.81
C LYS A 214 -8.96 8.41 -16.48
N ILE A 215 -7.64 8.23 -16.39
CA ILE A 215 -7.01 6.96 -15.98
C ILE A 215 -7.45 6.56 -14.57
N SER A 216 -7.55 7.53 -13.66
CA SER A 216 -7.85 7.28 -12.26
C SER A 216 -9.25 6.79 -11.96
N VAL A 217 -10.18 6.93 -12.90
CA VAL A 217 -11.54 6.37 -12.74
C VAL A 217 -11.52 4.85 -12.83
N ASP A 218 -10.61 4.26 -13.61
CA ASP A 218 -10.66 2.84 -13.97
C ASP A 218 -9.45 2.03 -13.44
N ARG A 219 -8.25 2.60 -13.55
CA ARG A 219 -6.98 1.86 -13.36
C ARG A 219 -6.11 2.35 -12.21
N TYR A 220 -6.53 3.36 -11.45
CA TYR A 220 -5.79 3.82 -10.27
C TYR A 220 -6.69 3.93 -9.05
N SER A 221 -6.35 3.17 -8.00
CA SER A 221 -7.11 3.13 -6.76
C SER A 221 -6.25 3.50 -5.56
N VAL A 222 -6.87 4.16 -4.58
CA VAL A 222 -6.18 4.73 -3.44
C VAL A 222 -6.89 4.34 -2.15
N ASP A 223 -6.14 3.80 -1.20
CA ASP A 223 -6.58 3.54 0.18
C ASP A 223 -5.66 4.32 1.14
N VAL A 224 -6.09 5.50 1.57
CA VAL A 224 -5.24 6.42 2.32
C VAL A 224 -5.80 6.77 3.69
N PHE A 225 -4.89 6.87 4.64
CA PHE A 225 -5.18 7.28 6.01
C PHE A 225 -4.68 8.72 6.26
N ALA A 226 -5.37 9.43 7.16
CA ALA A 226 -5.14 10.85 7.45
C ALA A 226 -3.91 11.13 8.32
#